data_AF-A0A6B0RIN2-F1
#
_entry.id   AF-A0A6B0RIN2-F1
#
_cell.length_a   1.000
_cell.length_b   1.000
_cell.length_c   1.000
_cell.angle_alpha   90.00
_cell.angle_beta   90.00
_cell.angle_gamma   90.00
#
_symmetry.space_group_name_H-M   'P 1'
#
loop_
_entity.id
_entity.type
_entity.pdbx_description
1 polymer ?
#
loop_
_entity_poly.entity_id
_entity_poly.type
_entity_poly.pdbx_seq_one_letter_code
_entity_poly.pdbx_strand_id
1 'polypeptide(L)'
;MHPRRPDGFDGLGYRGGARDEPGFGGAFPARSFSSASDLSRWVTSPPDIPGSRNLHWAEESPPRGAPAPCTPPEGPAEGPCPGGSGRSGEQLNRFAGFGIGLASLFTENVLAHPCIVLRRQCQVNYHARHYHLTPFTVINIMYSFNKTQGPRALWKGMGSTFIVQGITLGAEGIISEFTPLPREISHKWNPKQIGEHLLLKSLTYIVAMPFYSASLIETVQSEIIRDGAGILECVKEGIGRAIGLGVPHSKRLLPLLSLVFPTVLHGVLHYVISSVVQKVVLLILKRKAYDGHLAEGASPVQSMLDAYFPELIANFAASLCSDVTLYPLETVLHRLHVQGTRTIIDNTDLGYEVLPINTQYEGVRDCVNTIRQEEGALGFYKGFGAVVVQYTLHAAVLQITKIIYSTLLQNSA
;
A
#
# COMPACT_ATOMS: atom_id res chain seq x y z
N MET A 1 46.04 -6.90 28.58
CA MET A 1 45.24 -7.24 29.78
C MET A 1 43.79 -7.34 29.36
N HIS A 2 43.23 -8.55 29.29
CA HIS A 2 41.81 -8.82 29.06
C HIS A 2 41.05 -8.84 30.39
N PRO A 3 39.78 -8.42 30.46
CA PRO A 3 38.87 -8.82 31.53
C PRO A 3 37.96 -10.00 31.10
N ARG A 4 37.73 -10.87 32.09
CA ARG A 4 37.19 -12.24 32.03
C ARG A 4 35.65 -12.27 32.04
N ARG A 5 35.07 -13.33 31.44
CA ARG A 5 33.69 -13.81 31.66
C ARG A 5 33.55 -14.39 33.09
N PRO A 6 32.35 -14.40 33.67
CA PRO A 6 31.95 -15.36 34.69
C PRO A 6 31.22 -16.57 34.09
N ASP A 7 31.57 -17.75 34.60
CA ASP A 7 31.00 -19.07 34.30
C ASP A 7 29.58 -19.27 34.88
N GLY A 8 28.87 -20.22 34.30
CA GLY A 8 27.43 -20.42 34.41
C GLY A 8 26.87 -21.02 35.70
N PHE A 9 25.54 -21.12 35.71
CA PHE A 9 24.74 -21.89 36.67
C PHE A 9 23.73 -22.72 35.87
N ASP A 10 23.95 -24.03 35.87
CA ASP A 10 23.12 -25.07 35.27
C ASP A 10 21.96 -25.47 36.18
N GLY A 11 20.84 -25.84 35.57
CA GLY A 11 19.87 -26.72 36.20
C GLY A 11 18.45 -26.49 35.74
N LEU A 12 17.99 -27.29 34.78
CA LEU A 12 16.86 -28.21 34.97
C LEU A 12 16.72 -29.10 33.73
N GLY A 13 17.08 -30.36 33.91
CA GLY A 13 17.02 -31.42 32.92
C GLY A 13 15.63 -32.05 32.77
N TYR A 14 15.42 -32.53 31.56
CA TYR A 14 14.29 -33.29 31.04
C TYR A 14 14.08 -34.64 31.78
N ARG A 15 12.83 -35.04 32.02
CA ARG A 15 12.45 -36.45 32.18
C ARG A 15 11.05 -36.69 31.61
N GLY A 16 10.99 -37.51 30.56
CA GLY A 16 9.74 -38.01 29.98
C GLY A 16 9.33 -39.38 30.51
N GLY A 17 8.04 -39.70 30.31
CA GLY A 17 7.54 -41.02 29.87
C GLY A 17 7.13 -42.09 30.90
N ALA A 18 5.83 -42.38 30.99
CA ALA A 18 5.16 -43.70 31.19
C ALA A 18 3.62 -43.45 31.25
N ARG A 19 2.79 -43.70 30.22
CA ARG A 19 2.25 -44.96 29.63
C ARG A 19 1.33 -45.76 30.57
N ASP A 20 0.02 -45.79 30.29
CA ASP A 20 -0.74 -46.99 29.89
C ASP A 20 -2.20 -46.68 29.47
N GLU A 21 -2.66 -47.39 28.44
CA GLU A 21 -3.90 -47.30 27.62
C GLU A 21 -5.02 -48.21 28.19
N PRO A 22 -6.32 -48.18 27.75
CA PRO A 22 -6.72 -48.48 26.35
C PRO A 22 -7.99 -47.81 25.77
N GLY A 23 -7.94 -47.49 24.47
CA GLY A 23 -8.85 -48.04 23.46
C GLY A 23 -10.28 -47.50 23.32
N PHE A 24 -10.51 -46.68 22.28
CA PHE A 24 -11.63 -46.91 21.35
C PHE A 24 -11.31 -46.29 19.98
N GLY A 25 -11.25 -47.14 18.95
CA GLY A 25 -10.90 -46.76 17.58
C GLY A 25 -12.11 -46.36 16.73
N GLY A 26 -11.85 -45.55 15.71
CA GLY A 26 -12.77 -45.23 14.62
C GLY A 26 -12.03 -44.44 13.54
N ALA A 27 -11.60 -45.14 12.48
CA ALA A 27 -10.81 -44.62 11.38
C ALA A 27 -11.57 -43.57 10.54
N PHE A 28 -10.94 -42.43 10.29
CA PHE A 28 -11.31 -41.54 9.19
C PHE A 28 -10.11 -41.38 8.25
N PRO A 29 -10.27 -41.62 6.94
CA PRO A 29 -9.16 -41.62 6.00
C PRO A 29 -8.63 -40.20 5.77
N ALA A 30 -7.31 -40.06 5.83
CA ALA A 30 -6.61 -38.88 5.36
C ALA A 30 -6.91 -38.68 3.86
N ARG A 31 -7.69 -37.66 3.52
CA ARG A 31 -7.83 -37.19 2.14
C ARG A 31 -6.62 -36.31 1.82
N SER A 32 -5.79 -36.82 0.92
CA SER A 32 -4.80 -36.05 0.18
C SER A 32 -5.48 -34.86 -0.49
N PHE A 33 -5.03 -33.64 -0.19
CA PHE A 33 -5.38 -32.44 -0.95
C PHE A 33 -4.67 -32.49 -2.30
N SER A 34 -5.27 -33.21 -3.23
CA SER A 34 -4.92 -33.20 -4.64
C SER A 34 -6.08 -32.58 -5.43
N SER A 35 -6.24 -31.27 -5.35
CA SER A 35 -6.87 -30.46 -6.41
C SER A 35 -6.60 -28.98 -6.15
N ALA A 36 -6.05 -28.31 -7.17
CA ALA A 36 -5.74 -26.89 -7.15
C ALA A 36 -7.01 -25.99 -7.22
N SER A 37 -8.21 -26.56 -7.08
CA SER A 37 -9.49 -25.87 -7.24
C SER A 37 -10.04 -25.30 -5.93
N ASP A 38 -9.66 -25.84 -4.76
CA ASP A 38 -10.27 -25.44 -3.48
C ASP A 38 -9.57 -24.28 -2.77
N LEU A 39 -8.40 -23.84 -3.24
CA LEU A 39 -7.70 -22.63 -2.74
C LEU A 39 -8.25 -21.33 -3.35
N SER A 40 -9.13 -21.43 -4.35
CA SER A 40 -9.63 -20.28 -5.13
C SER A 40 -10.74 -19.47 -4.43
N ARG A 41 -11.30 -19.98 -3.33
CA ARG A 41 -12.48 -19.39 -2.66
C ARG A 41 -12.15 -18.39 -1.55
N TRP A 42 -10.89 -18.33 -1.09
CA TRP A 42 -10.48 -17.52 0.06
C TRP A 42 -9.59 -16.32 -0.28
N VAL A 43 -9.36 -16.06 -1.57
CA VAL A 43 -8.65 -14.86 -2.05
C VAL A 43 -9.70 -13.86 -2.56
N THR A 44 -10.56 -13.38 -1.67
CA THR A 44 -11.45 -12.26 -1.95
C THR A 44 -10.66 -10.95 -1.82
N SER A 45 -10.32 -10.38 -2.99
CA SER A 45 -10.07 -8.94 -3.27
C SER A 45 -9.09 -8.17 -2.35
N PRO A 46 -7.81 -7.99 -2.76
CA PRO A 46 -6.89 -6.96 -2.26
C PRO A 46 -7.29 -5.54 -2.74
N PRO A 47 -6.67 -4.44 -2.25
CA PRO A 47 -7.31 -3.12 -2.15
C PRO A 47 -7.60 -2.48 -3.48
N ASP A 48 -8.38 -1.40 -3.43
CA ASP A 48 -8.33 -0.29 -4.39
C ASP A 48 -6.95 0.37 -4.37
N ILE A 49 -5.94 -0.41 -4.75
CA ILE A 49 -4.63 0.04 -5.20
C ILE A 49 -4.83 0.47 -6.65
N PRO A 50 -4.28 1.61 -7.07
CA PRO A 50 -4.16 1.93 -8.49
C PRO A 50 -3.45 0.78 -9.24
N GLY A 51 -4.21 -0.15 -9.84
CA GLY A 51 -3.67 -1.29 -10.60
C GLY A 51 -4.30 -2.66 -10.28
N SER A 52 -5.15 -2.77 -9.25
CA SER A 52 -5.79 -4.03 -8.84
C SER A 52 -6.94 -4.50 -9.75
N ARG A 53 -7.38 -3.69 -10.72
CA ARG A 53 -8.47 -4.01 -11.67
C ARG A 53 -8.17 -5.16 -12.64
N ASN A 54 -6.94 -5.68 -12.64
CA ASN A 54 -6.45 -6.60 -13.66
C ASN A 54 -6.52 -8.09 -13.32
N LEU A 55 -7.26 -8.49 -12.28
CA LEU A 55 -7.38 -9.90 -11.87
C LEU A 55 -8.72 -10.58 -12.19
N HIS A 56 -9.74 -9.87 -12.69
CA HIS A 56 -11.02 -10.46 -13.05
C HIS A 56 -11.38 -10.19 -14.51
N TRP A 57 -11.16 -11.19 -15.36
CA TRP A 57 -11.83 -11.31 -16.65
C TRP A 57 -12.36 -12.72 -16.85
N ALA A 58 -13.61 -12.79 -17.31
CA ALA A 58 -14.46 -13.94 -17.66
C ALA A 58 -15.35 -14.51 -16.54
N GLU A 59 -16.54 -13.93 -16.39
CA GLU A 59 -17.77 -14.72 -16.19
C GLU A 59 -18.98 -13.93 -16.71
N GLU A 60 -19.13 -13.87 -18.04
CA GLU A 60 -20.43 -13.55 -18.64
C GLU A 60 -21.39 -14.70 -18.32
N SER A 61 -22.39 -14.44 -17.48
CA SER A 61 -23.41 -15.41 -17.14
C SER A 61 -24.34 -15.59 -18.36
N PRO A 62 -24.53 -16.80 -18.91
CA PRO A 62 -25.52 -17.00 -19.96
C PRO A 62 -26.95 -16.95 -19.37
N PRO A 63 -27.95 -16.42 -20.10
CA PRO A 63 -29.33 -16.39 -19.62
C PRO A 63 -29.89 -17.81 -19.48
N ARG A 64 -30.44 -18.12 -18.29
CA ARG A 64 -31.13 -19.38 -17.99
C ARG A 64 -32.39 -19.54 -18.84
N GLY A 65 -32.46 -20.61 -19.62
CA GLY A 65 -33.69 -21.09 -20.25
C GLY A 65 -33.57 -22.51 -20.83
N ALA A 66 -34.24 -23.47 -20.16
CA ALA A 66 -34.68 -24.77 -20.69
C ALA A 66 -33.66 -25.96 -20.70
N PRO A 67 -34.12 -27.24 -20.71
CA PRO A 67 -33.73 -28.23 -19.69
C PRO A 67 -32.95 -29.47 -20.19
N ALA A 68 -32.32 -30.14 -19.22
CA ALA A 68 -31.86 -31.55 -19.06
C ALA A 68 -31.49 -32.48 -20.26
N PRO A 69 -30.54 -33.43 -20.07
CA PRO A 69 -29.78 -34.07 -21.14
C PRO A 69 -30.33 -35.44 -21.60
N CYS A 70 -30.14 -35.76 -22.88
CA CYS A 70 -30.19 -37.13 -23.40
C CYS A 70 -28.91 -37.46 -24.20
N THR A 71 -28.49 -38.72 -24.07
CA THR A 71 -27.29 -39.42 -24.55
C THR A 71 -27.05 -39.39 -26.09
N PRO A 72 -25.81 -39.70 -26.56
CA PRO A 72 -25.37 -39.52 -27.95
C PRO A 72 -25.63 -40.74 -28.85
N PRO A 73 -25.52 -40.58 -30.19
CA PRO A 73 -24.74 -41.56 -30.95
C PRO A 73 -23.81 -40.96 -32.03
N GLU A 74 -22.89 -41.83 -32.45
CA GLU A 74 -21.70 -41.68 -33.28
C GLU A 74 -21.89 -41.12 -34.71
N GLY A 75 -20.81 -40.52 -35.25
CA GLY A 75 -20.61 -40.26 -36.68
C GLY A 75 -19.33 -39.46 -36.97
N PRO A 76 -18.42 -39.91 -37.86
CA PRO A 76 -17.02 -39.43 -37.94
C PRO A 76 -16.79 -38.40 -39.05
N ALA A 77 -15.86 -37.46 -38.82
CA ALA A 77 -15.02 -36.87 -39.88
C ALA A 77 -13.91 -36.02 -39.25
N GLU A 78 -12.67 -36.44 -39.49
CA GLU A 78 -11.46 -35.67 -39.21
C GLU A 78 -11.46 -34.34 -39.96
N GLY A 79 -11.25 -33.24 -39.24
CA GLY A 79 -10.77 -31.97 -39.78
C GLY A 79 -9.54 -31.56 -38.97
N PRO A 80 -8.46 -31.04 -39.57
CA PRO A 80 -7.26 -30.67 -38.82
C PRO A 80 -7.57 -29.48 -37.93
N CYS A 81 -7.47 -29.67 -36.61
CA CYS A 81 -7.50 -28.57 -35.64
C CYS A 81 -6.32 -27.60 -35.91
N PRO A 82 -6.54 -26.29 -36.10
CA PRO A 82 -5.47 -25.31 -35.96
C PRO A 82 -5.37 -24.98 -34.46
N GLY A 83 -4.77 -25.88 -33.69
CA GLY A 83 -4.82 -25.82 -32.22
C GLY A 83 -3.46 -25.96 -31.57
N GLY A 84 -2.54 -25.03 -31.82
CA GLY A 84 -1.19 -25.07 -31.21
C GLY A 84 -0.62 -23.71 -30.79
N SER A 85 -0.88 -22.62 -31.55
CA SER A 85 -0.21 -21.34 -31.32
C SER A 85 -0.94 -20.39 -30.36
N GLY A 86 -2.27 -20.45 -30.24
CA GLY A 86 -3.03 -19.53 -29.38
C GLY A 86 -2.82 -19.72 -27.87
N ARG A 87 -2.52 -20.96 -27.45
CA ARG A 87 -2.46 -21.33 -26.02
C ARG A 87 -1.19 -20.84 -25.31
N SER A 88 -0.09 -20.66 -26.04
CA SER A 88 1.19 -20.16 -25.50
C SER A 88 1.17 -18.64 -25.33
N GLY A 89 0.57 -17.91 -26.28
CA GLY A 89 0.41 -16.45 -26.19
C GLY A 89 -0.49 -16.03 -25.04
N GLU A 90 -1.62 -16.71 -24.82
CA GLU A 90 -2.53 -16.41 -23.71
C GLU A 90 -1.89 -16.61 -22.33
N GLN A 91 -1.06 -17.64 -22.16
CA GLN A 91 -0.33 -17.87 -20.91
C GLN A 91 0.72 -16.78 -20.67
N LEU A 92 1.55 -16.48 -21.68
CA LEU A 92 2.56 -15.42 -21.60
C LEU A 92 1.92 -14.06 -21.24
N ASN A 93 0.74 -13.78 -21.80
CA ASN A 93 -0.01 -12.57 -21.52
C ASN A 93 -0.57 -12.48 -20.10
N ARG A 94 -1.07 -13.59 -19.53
CA ARG A 94 -1.49 -13.64 -18.13
C ARG A 94 -0.32 -13.44 -17.16
N PHE A 95 0.81 -14.08 -17.46
CA PHE A 95 2.04 -13.88 -16.70
C PHE A 95 2.55 -12.43 -16.78
N ALA A 96 2.38 -11.77 -17.93
CA ALA A 96 2.74 -10.38 -18.12
C ALA A 96 1.91 -9.44 -17.25
N GLY A 97 0.57 -9.55 -17.30
CA GLY A 97 -0.32 -8.71 -16.50
C GLY A 97 -0.08 -8.89 -14.99
N PHE A 98 0.12 -10.14 -14.56
CA PHE A 98 0.49 -10.46 -13.17
C PHE A 98 1.85 -9.87 -12.78
N GLY A 99 2.87 -10.04 -13.61
CA GLY A 99 4.23 -9.55 -13.36
C GLY A 99 4.29 -8.02 -13.30
N ILE A 100 3.55 -7.33 -14.18
CA ILE A 100 3.42 -5.88 -14.20
C ILE A 100 2.73 -5.37 -12.92
N GLY A 101 1.62 -6.00 -12.53
CA GLY A 101 0.93 -5.65 -11.28
C GLY A 101 1.83 -5.84 -10.05
N LEU A 102 2.53 -6.98 -9.96
CA LEU A 102 3.46 -7.26 -8.87
C LEU A 102 4.63 -6.26 -8.83
N ALA A 103 5.19 -5.91 -10.00
CA ALA A 103 6.25 -4.90 -10.10
C ALA A 103 5.78 -3.53 -9.62
N SER A 104 4.55 -3.12 -9.97
CA SER A 104 3.96 -1.87 -9.47
C SER A 104 3.84 -1.88 -7.95
N LEU A 105 3.27 -2.95 -7.38
CA LEU A 105 3.10 -3.12 -5.94
C LEU A 105 4.43 -3.09 -5.18
N PHE A 106 5.43 -3.80 -5.71
CA PHE A 106 6.77 -3.83 -5.13
C PHE A 106 7.42 -2.43 -5.19
N THR A 107 7.23 -1.72 -6.29
CA THR A 107 7.79 -0.36 -6.44
C THR A 107 7.14 0.60 -5.45
N GLU A 108 5.82 0.56 -5.30
CA GLU A 108 5.04 1.45 -4.41
C GLU A 108 5.32 1.22 -2.94
N ASN A 109 5.43 -0.04 -2.53
CA ASN A 109 5.46 -0.37 -1.11
C ASN A 109 6.85 -0.74 -0.59
N VAL A 110 7.75 -1.24 -1.45
CA VAL A 110 9.08 -1.69 -1.03
C VAL A 110 10.17 -0.75 -1.50
N LEU A 111 10.21 -0.48 -2.81
CA LEU A 111 11.29 0.30 -3.42
C LEU A 111 11.18 1.79 -3.05
N ALA A 112 9.97 2.33 -2.98
CA ALA A 112 9.69 3.72 -2.61
C ALA A 112 9.73 3.96 -1.08
N HIS A 113 9.75 2.92 -0.26
CA HIS A 113 9.64 3.06 1.20
C HIS A 113 10.71 3.97 1.84
N PRO A 114 11.99 3.95 1.43
CA PRO A 114 12.98 4.92 1.90
C PRO A 114 12.57 6.39 1.69
N CYS A 115 11.91 6.68 0.56
CA CYS A 115 11.42 8.02 0.27
C CYS A 115 10.24 8.38 1.17
N ILE A 116 9.35 7.42 1.46
CA ILE A 116 8.21 7.60 2.38
C ILE A 116 8.72 7.90 3.80
N VAL A 117 9.68 7.12 4.29
CA VAL A 117 10.29 7.32 5.61
C VAL A 117 10.92 8.70 5.69
N LEU A 118 11.77 9.07 4.74
CA LEU A 118 12.48 10.36 4.78
C LEU A 118 11.53 11.55 4.59
N ARG A 119 10.50 11.44 3.74
CA ARG A 119 9.41 12.42 3.62
C ARG A 119 8.77 12.69 4.98
N ARG A 120 8.33 11.62 5.66
CA ARG A 120 7.67 11.71 6.97
C ARG A 120 8.58 12.32 8.04
N GLN A 121 9.87 11.94 8.06
CA GLN A 121 10.88 12.53 8.95
C GLN A 121 11.00 14.04 8.76
N CYS A 122 11.18 14.48 7.52
CA CYS A 122 11.29 15.90 7.19
C CYS A 122 10.01 16.66 7.58
N GLN A 123 8.84 16.10 7.34
CA GLN A 123 7.55 16.74 7.64
C GLN A 123 7.35 16.98 9.14
N VAL A 124 7.79 16.04 10.00
CA VAL A 124 7.67 16.17 11.47
C VAL A 124 8.83 16.91 12.12
N ASN A 125 9.95 17.11 11.41
CA ASN A 125 11.12 17.83 11.93
C ASN A 125 10.86 19.35 11.97
N TYR A 126 10.34 19.81 13.10
CA TYR A 126 10.15 21.23 13.40
C TYR A 126 11.47 22.01 13.37
N HIS A 127 12.55 21.46 13.94
CA HIS A 127 13.85 22.12 14.06
C HIS A 127 14.67 22.20 12.76
N ALA A 128 14.16 21.64 11.65
CA ALA A 128 14.87 21.59 10.38
C ALA A 128 15.23 22.99 9.86
N ARG A 129 16.52 23.21 9.59
CA ARG A 129 17.03 24.40 8.89
C ARG A 129 16.96 24.22 7.38
N HIS A 130 17.16 23.01 6.88
CA HIS A 130 17.03 22.67 5.47
C HIS A 130 15.73 21.91 5.25
N TYR A 131 14.92 22.37 4.30
CA TYR A 131 13.61 21.75 4.03
C TYR A 131 13.68 20.59 3.04
N HIS A 132 14.85 20.32 2.47
CA HIS A 132 15.08 19.22 1.54
C HIS A 132 14.07 19.17 0.38
N LEU A 133 13.86 20.33 -0.25
CA LEU A 133 12.90 20.50 -1.35
C LEU A 133 13.38 19.89 -2.67
N THR A 134 14.69 19.66 -2.82
CA THR A 134 15.30 19.12 -4.04
C THR A 134 15.69 17.66 -3.86
N PRO A 135 15.62 16.82 -4.92
CA PRO A 135 15.96 15.40 -4.83
C PRO A 135 17.41 15.16 -4.39
N PHE A 136 18.35 16.03 -4.79
CA PHE A 136 19.77 15.89 -4.44
C PHE A 136 20.04 16.02 -2.95
N THR A 137 19.36 16.96 -2.28
CA THR A 137 19.50 17.12 -0.83
C THR A 137 19.00 15.89 -0.08
N VAL A 138 17.91 15.29 -0.53
CA VAL A 138 17.32 14.08 0.03
C VAL A 138 18.24 12.88 -0.17
N ILE A 139 18.79 12.68 -1.38
CA ILE A 139 19.72 11.58 -1.66
C ILE A 139 20.97 11.67 -0.77
N ASN A 140 21.50 12.88 -0.53
CA ASN A 140 22.63 13.07 0.38
C ASN A 140 22.30 12.64 1.81
N ILE A 141 21.09 12.91 2.30
CA ILE A 141 20.66 12.46 3.64
C ILE A 141 20.46 10.95 3.66
N MET A 142 19.85 10.37 2.63
CA MET A 142 19.68 8.92 2.52
C MET A 142 21.04 8.21 2.58
N TYR A 143 22.04 8.75 1.89
CA TYR A 143 23.40 8.27 1.97
C TYR A 143 24.00 8.42 3.38
N SER A 144 23.79 9.57 4.04
CA SER A 144 24.24 9.81 5.41
C SER A 144 23.63 8.81 6.39
N PHE A 145 22.30 8.62 6.38
CA PHE A 145 21.59 7.64 7.20
C PHE A 145 22.05 6.21 6.93
N ASN A 146 22.21 5.83 5.66
CA ASN A 146 22.71 4.51 5.31
C ASN A 146 24.14 4.27 5.83
N LYS A 147 24.98 5.31 5.84
CA LYS A 147 26.35 5.23 6.36
C LYS A 147 26.41 5.17 7.89
N THR A 148 25.51 5.85 8.59
CA THR A 148 25.55 6.00 10.05
C THR A 148 24.76 4.93 10.78
N GLN A 149 23.59 4.54 10.26
CA GLN A 149 22.66 3.59 10.89
C GLN A 149 22.51 2.29 10.10
N GLY A 150 23.07 2.23 8.89
CA GLY A 150 22.92 1.10 7.98
C GLY A 150 21.65 1.18 7.12
N PRO A 151 21.50 0.27 6.15
CA PRO A 151 20.39 0.31 5.19
C PRO A 151 19.03 0.04 5.83
N ARG A 152 18.98 -0.71 6.93
CA ARG A 152 17.74 -1.03 7.65
C ARG A 152 17.01 0.22 8.15
N ALA A 153 17.74 1.27 8.50
CA ALA A 153 17.18 2.53 8.98
C ALA A 153 16.27 3.22 7.95
N LEU A 154 16.52 3.00 6.64
CA LEU A 154 15.67 3.50 5.56
C LEU A 154 14.37 2.70 5.41
N TRP A 155 14.33 1.47 5.92
CA TRP A 155 13.21 0.54 5.85
C TRP A 155 12.42 0.39 7.16
N LYS A 156 12.66 1.29 8.11
CA LYS A 156 11.94 1.29 9.39
C LYS A 156 10.43 1.45 9.21
N GLY A 157 9.66 0.72 10.02
CA GLY A 157 8.20 0.73 9.99
C GLY A 157 7.57 0.12 8.73
N MET A 158 8.33 -0.55 7.86
CA MET A 158 7.78 -1.23 6.69
C MET A 158 6.73 -2.30 7.07
N GLY A 159 7.00 -3.08 8.12
CA GLY A 159 6.05 -4.10 8.59
C GLY A 159 4.73 -3.50 9.04
N SER A 160 4.77 -2.38 9.77
CA SER A 160 3.55 -1.71 10.22
C SER A 160 2.80 -1.01 9.10
N THR A 161 3.48 -0.47 8.09
CA THR A 161 2.78 0.08 6.92
C THR A 161 1.97 -0.99 6.18
N PHE A 162 2.52 -2.20 6.03
CA PHE A 162 1.78 -3.33 5.44
C PHE A 162 0.60 -3.77 6.32
N ILE A 163 0.78 -3.79 7.64
CA ILE A 163 -0.33 -4.08 8.57
C ILE A 163 -1.45 -3.06 8.40
N VAL A 164 -1.13 -1.76 8.38
CA VAL A 164 -2.14 -0.70 8.22
C VAL A 164 -2.88 -0.84 6.89
N GLN A 165 -2.18 -1.17 5.80
CA GLN A 165 -2.81 -1.47 4.51
C GLN A 165 -3.76 -2.67 4.62
N GLY A 166 -3.31 -3.77 5.25
CA GLY A 166 -4.13 -4.96 5.50
C GLY A 166 -5.36 -4.69 6.38
N ILE A 167 -5.22 -3.84 7.40
CA ILE A 167 -6.34 -3.43 8.26
C ILE A 167 -7.31 -2.53 7.49
N THR A 168 -6.82 -1.57 6.72
CA THR A 168 -7.65 -0.67 5.89
C THR A 168 -8.49 -1.50 4.92
N LEU A 169 -7.85 -2.47 4.28
CA LEU A 169 -8.49 -3.46 3.44
C LEU A 169 -9.56 -4.29 4.12
N GLY A 170 -9.18 -4.94 5.22
CA GLY A 170 -10.07 -5.81 5.96
C GLY A 170 -11.26 -5.02 6.50
N ALA A 171 -11.02 -3.81 7.00
CA ALA A 171 -12.06 -2.92 7.48
C ALA A 171 -13.02 -2.53 6.36
N GLU A 172 -12.52 -2.13 5.19
CA GLU A 172 -13.38 -1.82 4.05
C GLU A 172 -14.23 -3.03 3.64
N GLY A 173 -13.61 -4.21 3.58
CA GLY A 173 -14.27 -5.48 3.28
C GLY A 173 -15.39 -5.81 4.27
N ILE A 174 -15.06 -5.81 5.56
CA ILE A 174 -16.02 -6.08 6.64
C ILE A 174 -17.16 -5.07 6.62
N ILE A 175 -16.86 -3.77 6.59
CA ILE A 175 -17.89 -2.72 6.65
C ILE A 175 -18.88 -2.85 5.49
N SER A 176 -18.40 -3.13 4.28
CA SER A 176 -19.25 -3.29 3.10
C SER A 176 -20.01 -4.61 3.04
N GLU A 177 -19.66 -5.61 3.84
CA GLU A 177 -20.50 -6.80 4.04
C GLU A 177 -21.63 -6.52 5.03
N PHE A 178 -21.35 -5.74 6.08
CA PHE A 178 -22.33 -5.39 7.11
C PHE A 178 -23.22 -4.19 6.76
N THR A 179 -22.82 -3.39 5.78
CA THR A 179 -23.57 -2.22 5.32
C THR A 179 -23.97 -2.38 3.86
N PRO A 180 -25.15 -1.90 3.43
CA PRO A 180 -25.55 -1.93 2.02
C PRO A 180 -24.78 -0.90 1.17
N LEU A 181 -23.60 -0.45 1.61
CA LEU A 181 -22.84 0.59 0.95
C LEU A 181 -22.10 0.01 -0.28
N PRO A 182 -22.18 0.67 -1.44
CA PRO A 182 -21.57 0.19 -2.67
C PRO A 182 -20.04 0.24 -2.58
N ARG A 183 -19.38 -0.92 -2.73
CA ARG A 183 -17.91 -0.99 -2.91
C ARG A 183 -17.46 -0.33 -4.20
N GLU A 184 -18.28 -0.39 -5.26
CA GLU A 184 -17.93 0.14 -6.57
C GLU A 184 -18.89 1.24 -7.02
N ILE A 185 -18.32 2.29 -7.62
CA ILE A 185 -19.09 3.36 -8.26
C ILE A 185 -19.48 2.87 -9.65
N SER A 186 -20.78 2.67 -9.87
CA SER A 186 -21.31 2.34 -11.20
C SER A 186 -20.97 3.45 -12.22
N HIS A 187 -20.82 3.08 -13.49
CA HIS A 187 -20.58 4.02 -14.59
C HIS A 187 -21.69 5.08 -14.74
N LYS A 188 -22.89 4.80 -14.22
CA LYS A 188 -23.98 5.79 -14.12
C LYS A 188 -23.77 6.64 -12.87
N TRP A 189 -23.50 7.93 -13.07
CA TRP A 189 -23.27 8.91 -12.00
C TRP A 189 -24.54 9.10 -11.15
N ASN A 190 -24.72 8.27 -10.13
CA ASN A 190 -25.78 8.43 -9.14
C ASN A 190 -25.18 9.13 -7.91
N PRO A 191 -25.53 10.40 -7.62
CA PRO A 191 -24.94 11.15 -6.51
C PRO A 191 -25.19 10.48 -5.16
N LYS A 192 -26.31 9.76 -5.00
CA LYS A 192 -26.59 8.97 -3.80
C LYS A 192 -25.58 7.82 -3.63
N GLN A 193 -25.29 7.09 -4.70
CA GLN A 193 -24.31 5.98 -4.69
C GLN A 193 -22.89 6.49 -4.41
N ILE A 194 -22.54 7.68 -4.92
CA ILE A 194 -21.25 8.32 -4.62
C ILE A 194 -21.19 8.70 -3.14
N GLY A 195 -22.25 9.28 -2.57
CA GLY A 195 -22.32 9.59 -1.15
C GLY A 195 -22.17 8.36 -0.26
N GLU A 196 -22.84 7.26 -0.60
CA GLU A 196 -22.73 5.99 0.12
C GLU A 196 -21.31 5.39 0.03
N HIS A 197 -20.66 5.47 -1.13
CA HIS A 197 -19.28 5.04 -1.30
C HIS A 197 -18.29 5.89 -0.50
N LEU A 198 -18.46 7.22 -0.49
CA LEU A 198 -17.62 8.12 0.31
C LEU A 198 -17.83 7.91 1.82
N LEU A 199 -19.04 7.55 2.23
CA LEU A 199 -19.32 7.17 3.61
C LEU A 199 -18.58 5.87 3.99
N LEU A 200 -18.60 4.86 3.12
CA LEU A 200 -17.82 3.63 3.30
C LEU A 200 -16.33 3.94 3.50
N LYS A 201 -15.73 4.73 2.59
CA LYS A 201 -14.32 5.16 2.71
C LYS A 201 -14.05 5.91 4.01
N SER A 202 -14.97 6.80 4.41
CA SER A 202 -14.84 7.57 5.66
C SER A 202 -14.82 6.65 6.89
N LEU A 203 -15.72 5.67 6.96
CA LEU A 203 -15.76 4.69 8.04
C LEU A 203 -14.48 3.83 8.07
N THR A 204 -13.99 3.40 6.91
CA THR A 204 -12.72 2.68 6.79
C THR A 204 -11.57 3.48 7.37
N TYR A 205 -11.44 4.77 7.03
CA TYR A 205 -10.37 5.62 7.57
C TYR A 205 -10.48 5.84 9.07
N ILE A 206 -11.69 5.91 9.63
CA ILE A 206 -11.90 5.99 11.09
C ILE A 206 -11.35 4.74 11.78
N VAL A 207 -11.66 3.55 11.26
CA VAL A 207 -11.19 2.27 11.81
C VAL A 207 -9.68 2.12 11.67
N ALA A 208 -9.09 2.57 10.55
CA ALA A 208 -7.66 2.47 10.28
C ALA A 208 -6.80 3.51 11.02
N MET A 209 -7.36 4.68 11.37
CA MET A 209 -6.64 5.82 11.98
C MET A 209 -5.74 5.46 13.19
N PRO A 210 -6.18 4.70 14.21
CA PRO A 210 -5.31 4.40 15.35
C PRO A 210 -4.07 3.59 14.97
N PHE A 211 -4.19 2.68 14.00
CA PHE A 211 -3.07 1.89 13.47
C PHE A 211 -2.18 2.74 12.55
N TYR A 212 -2.76 3.60 11.72
CA TYR A 212 -2.02 4.58 10.94
C TYR A 212 -1.16 5.47 11.84
N SER A 213 -1.71 5.94 12.96
CA SER A 213 -0.97 6.71 13.97
C SER A 213 0.23 5.93 14.53
N ALA A 214 0.05 4.63 14.79
CA ALA A 214 1.11 3.78 15.35
C ALA A 214 2.21 3.52 14.32
N SER A 215 1.84 3.17 13.09
CA SER A 215 2.78 3.00 11.99
C SER A 215 3.52 4.28 11.65
N LEU A 216 2.85 5.44 11.65
CA LEU A 216 3.49 6.73 11.41
C LEU A 216 4.62 6.97 12.41
N ILE A 217 4.36 6.80 13.71
CA ILE A 217 5.38 6.94 14.76
C ILE A 217 6.53 5.96 14.55
N GLU A 218 6.24 4.71 14.21
CA GLU A 218 7.28 3.72 13.94
C GLU A 218 8.14 4.10 12.71
N THR A 219 7.55 4.74 11.69
CA THR A 219 8.32 5.24 10.54
C THR A 219 9.13 6.50 10.84
N VAL A 220 8.72 7.31 11.83
CA VAL A 220 9.46 8.54 12.19
C VAL A 220 10.42 8.35 13.38
N GLN A 221 10.25 7.32 14.20
CA GLN A 221 11.12 7.09 15.35
C GLN A 221 12.53 6.65 14.90
N SER A 222 13.58 7.15 15.56
CA SER A 222 14.97 6.74 15.31
C SER A 222 15.20 5.29 15.72
N GLU A 223 15.92 4.52 14.90
CA GLU A 223 16.24 3.12 15.22
C GLU A 223 17.25 3.00 16.36
N ILE A 224 18.09 4.03 16.58
CA ILE A 224 19.12 4.07 17.64
C ILE A 224 18.50 3.87 19.04
N ILE A 225 17.24 4.27 19.20
CA ILE A 225 16.52 4.23 20.48
C ILE A 225 15.53 3.06 20.52
N ARG A 226 15.21 2.47 19.38
CA ARG A 226 14.15 1.47 19.27
C ARG A 226 14.73 0.07 19.43
N ASP A 227 14.86 -0.36 20.68
CA ASP A 227 15.22 -1.74 21.00
C ASP A 227 14.03 -2.70 20.76
N GLY A 228 14.21 -3.68 19.88
CA GLY A 228 13.41 -4.91 19.88
C GLY A 228 11.92 -4.79 19.53
N ALA A 229 11.50 -3.82 18.72
CA ALA A 229 10.10 -3.71 18.30
C ALA A 229 9.69 -4.84 17.35
N GLY A 230 8.76 -5.70 17.80
CA GLY A 230 8.12 -6.71 16.96
C GLY A 230 7.08 -6.08 16.02
N ILE A 231 6.84 -6.70 14.87
CA ILE A 231 5.86 -6.25 13.85
C ILE A 231 4.44 -6.09 14.44
N LEU A 232 4.09 -6.87 15.48
CA LEU A 232 2.80 -6.84 16.16
C LEU A 232 2.66 -5.69 17.17
N GLU A 233 3.74 -5.01 17.55
CA GLU A 233 3.65 -3.87 18.47
C GLU A 233 2.82 -2.73 17.86
N CYS A 234 2.87 -2.53 16.54
CA CYS A 234 1.97 -1.59 15.86
C CYS A 234 0.49 -1.92 16.06
N VAL A 235 0.12 -3.21 16.03
CA VAL A 235 -1.26 -3.64 16.25
C VAL A 235 -1.67 -3.40 17.69
N LYS A 236 -0.80 -3.77 18.64
CA LYS A 236 -1.02 -3.57 20.07
C LYS A 236 -1.16 -2.09 20.42
N GLU A 237 -0.28 -1.24 19.93
CA GLU A 237 -0.33 0.21 20.13
C GLU A 237 -1.57 0.82 19.46
N GLY A 238 -1.94 0.36 18.26
CA GLY A 238 -3.17 0.75 17.58
C GLY A 238 -4.43 0.41 18.38
N ILE A 239 -4.53 -0.82 18.91
CA ILE A 239 -5.64 -1.25 19.77
C ILE A 239 -5.65 -0.45 21.08
N GLY A 240 -4.50 -0.27 21.71
CA GLY A 240 -4.36 0.52 22.94
C GLY A 240 -4.89 1.95 22.75
N ARG A 241 -4.52 2.58 21.63
CA ARG A 241 -5.06 3.88 21.21
C ARG A 241 -6.56 3.85 21.01
N ALA A 242 -7.08 2.88 20.28
CA ALA A 242 -8.52 2.77 20.01
C ALA A 242 -9.36 2.63 21.29
N ILE A 243 -8.86 1.88 22.29
CA ILE A 243 -9.57 1.63 23.57
C ILE A 243 -9.24 2.72 24.62
N GLY A 244 -8.24 3.57 24.37
CA GLY A 244 -7.74 4.55 25.35
C GLY A 244 -6.86 3.92 26.46
N LEU A 245 -6.47 2.66 26.31
CA LEU A 245 -5.58 1.93 27.22
C LEU A 245 -4.12 2.11 26.76
N GLY A 246 -3.24 2.59 27.66
CA GLY A 246 -1.80 2.71 27.37
C GLY A 246 -1.37 4.01 26.70
N VAL A 247 -2.29 4.93 26.44
CA VAL A 247 -1.95 6.29 25.99
C VAL A 247 -1.28 7.04 27.16
N PRO A 248 -0.03 7.52 27.01
CA PRO A 248 0.57 8.38 28.02
C PRO A 248 -0.39 9.56 28.24
N HIS A 249 -0.85 9.76 29.47
CA HIS A 249 -1.74 10.88 29.84
C HIS A 249 -0.97 12.21 29.81
N SER A 250 -0.35 12.51 28.67
CA SER A 250 0.34 13.75 28.40
C SER A 250 -0.71 14.76 27.96
N LYS A 251 -0.76 15.90 28.64
CA LYS A 251 -1.59 17.05 28.24
C LYS A 251 -1.32 17.56 26.81
N ARG A 252 -0.24 17.07 26.18
CA ARG A 252 0.22 17.44 24.84
C ARG A 252 -0.27 16.51 23.72
N LEU A 253 -0.81 15.34 24.05
CA LEU A 253 -1.34 14.43 23.03
C LEU A 253 -2.81 14.77 22.77
N LEU A 254 -3.16 14.99 21.50
CA LEU A 254 -4.54 15.25 21.14
C LEU A 254 -5.39 13.97 21.27
N PRO A 255 -6.64 14.07 21.75
CA PRO A 255 -7.57 12.95 21.70
C PRO A 255 -7.73 12.45 20.28
N LEU A 256 -7.75 11.12 20.09
CA LEU A 256 -7.93 10.51 18.77
C LEU A 256 -9.20 11.00 18.06
N LEU A 257 -10.28 11.26 18.80
CA LEU A 257 -11.50 11.84 18.26
C LEU A 257 -11.28 13.20 17.57
N SER A 258 -10.35 14.02 18.08
CA SER A 258 -9.98 15.28 17.44
C SER A 258 -9.16 15.08 16.16
N LEU A 259 -8.50 13.93 16.01
CA LEU A 259 -7.72 13.57 14.83
C LEU A 259 -8.56 12.88 13.74
N VAL A 260 -9.78 12.41 14.07
CA VAL A 260 -10.67 11.77 13.11
C VAL A 260 -10.97 12.69 11.92
N PHE A 261 -11.41 13.92 12.20
CA PHE A 261 -11.77 14.87 11.14
C PHE A 261 -10.62 15.13 10.14
N PRO A 262 -9.41 15.57 10.56
CA PRO A 262 -8.34 15.82 9.61
C PRO A 262 -7.86 14.55 8.88
N THR A 263 -7.91 13.38 9.52
CA THR A 263 -7.51 12.10 8.90
C THR A 263 -8.49 11.68 7.81
N VAL A 264 -9.79 11.68 8.12
CA VAL A 264 -10.85 11.32 7.17
C VAL A 264 -10.88 12.33 6.03
N LEU A 265 -10.75 13.63 6.32
CA LEU A 265 -10.69 14.68 5.31
C LEU A 265 -9.53 14.43 4.34
N HIS A 266 -8.32 14.17 4.85
CA HIS A 266 -7.17 13.86 4.01
C HIS A 266 -7.40 12.61 3.15
N GLY A 267 -7.84 11.49 3.77
CA GLY A 267 -8.07 10.23 3.05
C GLY A 267 -9.13 10.35 1.96
N VAL A 268 -10.27 10.98 2.27
CA VAL A 268 -11.36 11.19 1.30
C VAL A 268 -10.93 12.13 0.18
N LEU A 269 -10.27 13.25 0.49
CA LEU A 269 -9.75 14.16 -0.55
C LEU A 269 -8.74 13.45 -1.46
N HIS A 270 -7.85 12.64 -0.88
CA HIS A 270 -6.85 11.88 -1.65
C HIS A 270 -7.51 10.91 -2.62
N TYR A 271 -8.50 10.16 -2.13
CA TYR A 271 -9.30 9.25 -2.96
C TYR A 271 -10.04 9.99 -4.08
N VAL A 272 -10.71 11.11 -3.76
CA VAL A 272 -11.50 11.88 -4.74
C VAL A 272 -10.59 12.46 -5.82
N ILE A 273 -9.50 13.11 -5.44
CA ILE A 273 -8.54 13.69 -6.40
C ILE A 273 -7.93 12.60 -7.27
N SER A 274 -7.45 11.51 -6.67
CA SER A 274 -6.88 10.38 -7.41
C SER A 274 -7.89 9.79 -8.40
N SER A 275 -9.13 9.54 -7.97
CA SER A 275 -10.18 8.98 -8.82
C SER A 275 -10.54 9.89 -10.00
N VAL A 276 -10.61 11.20 -9.77
CA VAL A 276 -10.89 12.19 -10.82
C VAL A 276 -9.74 12.25 -11.82
N VAL A 277 -8.50 12.37 -11.34
CA VAL A 277 -7.30 12.43 -12.20
C VAL A 277 -7.13 11.15 -13.00
N GLN A 278 -7.29 9.98 -12.37
CA GLN A 278 -7.20 8.68 -13.04
C GLN A 278 -8.21 8.58 -14.18
N LYS A 279 -9.49 8.94 -13.94
CA LYS A 279 -10.53 8.93 -14.97
C LYS A 279 -10.22 9.89 -16.11
N VAL A 280 -9.75 11.11 -15.81
CA VAL A 280 -9.40 12.12 -16.81
C VAL A 280 -8.21 11.65 -17.66
N VAL A 281 -7.15 11.14 -17.04
CA VAL A 281 -5.96 10.64 -17.75
C VAL A 281 -6.31 9.41 -18.59
N LEU A 282 -7.07 8.45 -18.05
CA LEU A 282 -7.57 7.30 -18.83
C LEU A 282 -8.38 7.75 -20.04
N LEU A 283 -9.26 8.74 -19.89
CA LEU A 283 -10.07 9.26 -20.99
C LEU A 283 -9.20 9.91 -22.07
N ILE A 284 -8.20 10.70 -21.69
CA ILE A 284 -7.25 11.33 -22.62
C ILE A 284 -6.44 10.26 -23.37
N LEU A 285 -5.93 9.24 -22.66
CA LEU A 285 -5.12 8.18 -23.25
C LEU A 285 -5.94 7.29 -24.19
N LYS A 286 -7.17 6.91 -23.80
CA LYS A 286 -8.06 6.12 -24.66
C LYS A 286 -8.49 6.89 -25.91
N ARG A 287 -8.78 8.19 -25.79
CA ARG A 287 -9.10 9.04 -26.95
C ARG A 287 -7.93 9.10 -27.92
N LYS A 288 -6.71 9.31 -27.41
CA LYS A 288 -5.49 9.33 -28.24
C LYS A 288 -5.21 7.98 -28.91
N ALA A 289 -5.47 6.87 -28.22
CA ALA A 289 -5.32 5.52 -28.78
C ALA A 289 -6.35 5.25 -29.89
N TYR A 290 -7.60 5.64 -29.69
CA TYR A 290 -8.66 5.51 -30.70
C TYR A 290 -8.33 6.28 -31.99
N ASP A 291 -7.87 7.53 -31.85
CA ASP A 291 -7.48 8.36 -33.00
C ASP A 291 -6.28 7.75 -33.77
N GLY A 292 -5.37 7.05 -33.08
CA GLY A 292 -4.23 6.35 -33.69
C GLY A 292 -4.59 5.00 -34.34
N HIS A 293 -5.51 4.24 -33.76
CA HIS A 293 -5.91 2.91 -34.25
C HIS A 293 -6.76 2.97 -35.54
N LEU A 294 -7.36 4.13 -35.83
CA LEU A 294 -7.99 4.39 -37.13
C LEU A 294 -6.96 4.50 -38.28
N ALA A 295 -5.67 4.69 -37.96
CA ALA A 295 -4.60 4.91 -38.92
C ALA A 295 -3.72 3.68 -39.20
N GLU A 296 -3.64 2.68 -38.31
CA GLU A 296 -2.84 1.45 -38.50
C GLU A 296 -3.51 0.20 -37.90
N GLY A 297 -3.54 -0.89 -38.69
CA GLY A 297 -4.05 -2.19 -38.25
C GLY A 297 -3.05 -2.91 -37.34
N ALA A 298 -3.21 -2.77 -36.02
CA ALA A 298 -2.30 -3.37 -35.03
C ALA A 298 -2.56 -4.87 -34.79
N SER A 299 -1.49 -5.60 -34.44
CA SER A 299 -1.53 -7.03 -34.08
C SER A 299 -2.23 -7.28 -32.73
N PRO A 300 -2.87 -8.44 -32.53
CA PRO A 300 -3.67 -8.73 -31.32
C PRO A 300 -2.85 -8.75 -30.03
N VAL A 301 -1.54 -8.97 -30.10
CA VAL A 301 -0.64 -9.02 -28.93
C VAL A 301 -0.22 -7.61 -28.47
N GLN A 302 -0.05 -6.67 -29.41
CA GLN A 302 0.24 -5.27 -29.11
C GLN A 302 -0.94 -4.58 -28.40
N SER A 303 -2.17 -4.98 -28.77
CA SER A 303 -3.43 -4.47 -28.21
C SER A 303 -3.59 -4.64 -26.69
N MET A 304 -2.98 -5.68 -26.08
CA MET A 304 -3.07 -5.89 -24.63
C MET A 304 -2.04 -5.09 -23.82
N LEU A 305 -0.83 -4.89 -24.34
CA LEU A 305 0.11 -3.89 -23.77
C LEU A 305 -0.57 -2.52 -23.69
N ASP A 306 -1.24 -2.16 -24.77
CA ASP A 306 -1.99 -0.91 -24.91
C ASP A 306 -3.24 -0.85 -24.00
N ALA A 307 -3.65 -1.96 -23.38
CA ALA A 307 -4.70 -1.96 -22.36
C ALA A 307 -4.14 -1.68 -20.96
N TYR A 308 -3.03 -2.33 -20.56
CA TYR A 308 -2.48 -2.22 -19.20
C TYR A 308 -1.68 -0.93 -18.97
N PHE A 309 -0.85 -0.52 -19.94
CA PHE A 309 0.03 0.64 -19.75
C PHE A 309 -0.72 1.96 -19.54
N PRO A 310 -1.81 2.27 -20.27
CA PRO A 310 -2.58 3.47 -20.01
C PRO A 310 -3.18 3.51 -18.61
N GLU A 311 -3.58 2.35 -18.06
CA GLU A 311 -4.06 2.26 -16.69
C GLU A 311 -2.96 2.56 -15.67
N LEU A 312 -1.77 1.98 -15.85
CA LEU A 312 -0.62 2.27 -14.99
C LEU A 312 -0.21 3.75 -15.05
N ILE A 313 -0.21 4.35 -16.24
CA ILE A 313 0.11 5.78 -16.40
C ILE A 313 -0.94 6.64 -15.72
N ALA A 314 -2.23 6.30 -15.87
CA ALA A 314 -3.31 7.03 -15.20
C ALA A 314 -3.25 6.91 -13.68
N ASN A 315 -2.92 5.71 -13.18
CA ASN A 315 -2.71 5.44 -11.76
C ASN A 315 -1.51 6.22 -11.21
N PHE A 316 -0.38 6.18 -11.91
CA PHE A 316 0.82 6.96 -11.57
C PHE A 316 0.52 8.46 -11.51
N ALA A 317 -0.16 9.01 -12.54
CA ALA A 317 -0.51 10.42 -12.59
C ALA A 317 -1.50 10.79 -11.48
N ALA A 318 -2.48 9.93 -11.21
CA ALA A 318 -3.45 10.11 -10.13
C ALA A 318 -2.77 10.22 -8.77
N SER A 319 -1.91 9.26 -8.43
CA SER A 319 -1.17 9.24 -7.16
C SER A 319 -0.23 10.45 -7.04
N LEU A 320 0.50 10.80 -8.11
CA LEU A 320 1.38 11.97 -8.11
C LEU A 320 0.59 13.26 -7.86
N CYS A 321 -0.52 13.45 -8.58
CA CYS A 321 -1.33 14.66 -8.45
C CYS A 321 -1.98 14.78 -7.07
N SER A 322 -2.50 13.69 -6.50
CA SER A 322 -3.10 13.71 -5.17
C SER A 322 -2.07 13.99 -4.08
N ASP A 323 -0.91 13.34 -4.13
CA ASP A 323 0.19 13.57 -3.18
C ASP A 323 0.71 15.01 -3.23
N VAL A 324 0.91 15.57 -4.42
CA VAL A 324 1.38 16.95 -4.58
C VAL A 324 0.33 17.96 -4.08
N THR A 325 -0.94 17.73 -4.40
CA THR A 325 -2.03 18.64 -4.02
C THR A 325 -2.28 18.63 -2.51
N LEU A 326 -2.20 17.46 -1.88
CA LEU A 326 -2.50 17.29 -0.46
C LEU A 326 -1.27 17.33 0.45
N TYR A 327 -0.08 17.56 -0.11
CA TYR A 327 1.18 17.61 0.66
C TYR A 327 1.13 18.54 1.88
N PRO A 328 0.58 19.77 1.80
CA PRO A 328 0.47 20.65 2.96
C PRO A 328 -0.44 20.08 4.06
N LEU A 329 -1.57 19.49 3.65
CA LEU A 329 -2.53 18.88 4.58
C LEU A 329 -1.92 17.65 5.26
N GLU A 330 -1.21 16.81 4.51
CA GLU A 330 -0.49 15.65 5.03
C GLU A 330 0.58 16.07 6.04
N THR A 331 1.33 17.15 5.76
CA THR A 331 2.35 17.66 6.69
C THR A 331 1.74 18.09 8.03
N VAL A 332 0.60 18.79 8.00
CA VAL A 332 -0.16 19.16 9.20
C VAL A 332 -0.67 17.91 9.91
N LEU A 333 -1.21 16.95 9.16
CA LEU A 333 -1.73 15.69 9.70
C LEU A 333 -0.66 14.91 10.45
N HIS A 334 0.52 14.73 9.85
CA HIS A 334 1.63 13.99 10.45
C HIS A 334 2.10 14.62 11.76
N ARG A 335 2.20 15.96 11.80
CA ARG A 335 2.57 16.69 13.01
C ARG A 335 1.55 16.53 14.14
N LEU A 336 0.25 16.57 13.81
CA LEU A 336 -0.82 16.37 14.78
C LEU A 336 -0.87 14.94 15.33
N HIS A 337 -0.49 13.95 14.53
CA HIS A 337 -0.47 12.53 14.94
C HIS A 337 0.73 12.18 15.82
N VAL A 338 1.87 12.83 15.60
CA VAL A 338 3.12 12.49 16.28
C VAL A 338 3.38 13.36 17.52
N GLN A 339 2.76 14.53 17.65
CA GLN A 339 2.94 15.35 18.85
C GLN A 339 2.53 14.61 20.14
N GLY A 340 3.19 14.92 21.26
CA GLY A 340 2.84 14.38 22.57
C GLY A 340 3.24 12.92 22.84
N THR A 341 3.79 12.20 21.84
CA THR A 341 4.19 10.79 21.95
C THR A 341 5.59 10.58 22.54
N ARG A 342 6.32 11.68 22.83
CA ARG A 342 7.74 11.66 23.25
C ARG A 342 8.67 10.96 22.25
N THR A 343 8.29 10.91 20.98
CA THR A 343 9.10 10.31 19.93
C THR A 343 10.38 11.11 19.70
N ILE A 344 11.48 10.38 19.53
CA ILE A 344 12.77 10.92 19.13
C ILE A 344 13.02 10.51 17.67
N ILE A 345 13.25 11.49 16.82
CA ILE A 345 13.42 11.36 15.37
C ILE A 345 14.87 11.52 14.97
N ASP A 346 15.21 11.12 13.74
CA ASP A 346 16.54 11.36 13.19
C ASP A 346 16.66 12.80 12.68
N ASN A 347 17.82 13.43 12.91
CA ASN A 347 18.10 14.77 12.43
C ASN A 347 18.34 14.73 10.92
N THR A 348 17.37 15.23 10.16
CA THR A 348 17.44 15.28 8.69
C THR A 348 18.45 16.30 8.15
N ASP A 349 18.86 17.31 8.94
CA ASP A 349 19.85 18.29 8.50
C ASP A 349 21.25 17.70 8.45
N LEU A 350 21.62 16.93 9.48
CA LEU A 350 22.99 16.43 9.68
C LEU A 350 23.15 14.95 9.30
N GLY A 351 22.12 14.13 9.50
CA GLY A 351 22.14 12.71 9.13
C GLY A 351 22.74 11.76 10.18
N TYR A 352 23.15 12.25 11.35
CA TYR A 352 23.79 11.43 12.39
C TYR A 352 23.38 11.75 13.83
N GLU A 353 22.54 12.76 14.04
CA GLU A 353 22.01 13.12 15.37
C GLU A 353 20.54 12.74 15.49
N VAL A 354 20.01 12.81 16.71
CA VAL A 354 18.59 12.56 17.00
C VAL A 354 17.98 13.77 17.71
N LEU A 355 16.69 14.01 17.48
CA LEU A 355 15.96 15.18 17.98
C LEU A 355 14.62 14.74 18.62
N PRO A 356 14.26 15.26 19.80
CA PRO A 356 12.94 14.98 20.38
C PRO A 356 11.85 15.81 19.70
N ILE A 357 10.65 15.23 19.52
CA ILE A 357 9.47 15.98 19.10
C ILE A 357 8.88 16.70 20.31
N ASN A 358 9.00 18.04 20.31
CA ASN A 358 8.52 18.91 21.37
C ASN A 358 7.41 19.89 20.94
N THR A 359 6.79 19.64 19.78
CA THR A 359 5.68 20.47 19.29
C THR A 359 4.39 20.20 20.07
N GLN A 360 3.57 21.23 20.23
CA GLN A 360 2.27 21.16 20.87
C GLN A 360 1.32 22.11 20.13
N TYR A 361 0.34 21.52 19.44
CA TYR A 361 -0.67 22.22 18.66
C TYR A 361 -2.05 21.97 19.27
N GLU A 362 -2.85 23.01 19.40
CA GLU A 362 -4.24 22.91 19.89
C GLU A 362 -5.17 22.24 18.86
N GLY A 363 -4.79 22.29 17.57
CA GLY A 363 -5.54 21.66 16.49
C GLY A 363 -4.99 22.02 15.12
N VAL A 364 -5.76 21.72 14.06
CA VAL A 364 -5.35 21.93 12.65
C VAL A 364 -5.03 23.41 12.38
N ARG A 365 -5.90 24.32 12.82
CA ARG A 365 -5.73 25.76 12.57
C ARG A 365 -4.48 26.32 13.25
N ASP A 366 -4.25 25.89 14.48
CA ASP A 366 -3.08 26.28 15.25
C ASP A 366 -1.79 25.78 14.57
N CYS A 367 -1.74 24.48 14.23
CA CYS A 367 -0.61 23.90 13.48
C CYS A 367 -0.33 24.63 12.16
N VAL A 368 -1.36 24.96 11.37
CA VAL A 368 -1.20 25.74 10.14
C VAL A 368 -0.63 27.13 10.42
N ASN A 369 -1.13 27.82 11.46
CA ASN A 369 -0.63 29.15 11.83
C ASN A 369 0.81 29.10 12.30
N THR A 370 1.18 28.13 13.15
CA THR A 370 2.54 27.94 13.65
C THR A 370 3.52 27.68 12.51
N ILE A 371 3.19 26.75 11.58
CA ILE A 371 4.05 26.48 10.41
C ILE A 371 4.23 27.76 9.61
N ARG A 372 3.15 28.49 9.33
CA ARG A 372 3.20 29.72 8.53
C ARG A 372 4.02 30.82 9.20
N GLN A 373 3.92 30.98 10.52
CA GLN A 373 4.58 32.06 11.26
C GLN A 373 6.05 31.75 11.58
N GLU A 374 6.36 30.50 11.93
CA GLU A 374 7.69 30.13 12.43
C GLU A 374 8.58 29.51 11.35
N GLU A 375 7.99 28.80 10.37
CA GLU A 375 8.73 28.11 9.29
C GLU A 375 8.48 28.72 7.90
N GLY A 376 7.48 29.60 7.79
CA GLY A 376 7.07 30.16 6.51
C GLY A 376 6.34 29.17 5.61
N ALA A 377 5.96 29.63 4.41
CA ALA A 377 5.14 28.84 3.48
C ALA A 377 5.82 27.54 2.99
N LEU A 378 7.15 27.52 2.92
CA LEU A 378 7.90 26.33 2.51
C LEU A 378 7.98 25.27 3.61
N GLY A 379 7.65 25.61 4.87
CA GLY A 379 7.57 24.65 5.97
C GLY A 379 6.53 23.54 5.72
N PHE A 380 5.46 23.85 4.98
CA PHE A 380 4.45 22.86 4.54
C PHE A 380 5.00 21.85 3.53
N TYR A 381 6.12 22.13 2.88
CA TYR A 381 6.71 21.30 1.82
C TYR A 381 8.02 20.64 2.24
N LYS A 382 8.32 20.60 3.56
CA LYS A 382 9.50 19.90 4.08
C LYS A 382 9.51 18.45 3.61
N GLY A 383 10.61 18.03 2.98
CA GLY A 383 10.79 16.69 2.42
C GLY A 383 10.24 16.49 1.02
N PHE A 384 9.76 17.52 0.32
CA PHE A 384 9.17 17.37 -1.01
C PHE A 384 10.13 16.76 -2.04
N GLY A 385 11.45 16.94 -1.87
CA GLY A 385 12.45 16.27 -2.69
C GLY A 385 12.32 14.74 -2.68
N ALA A 386 11.83 14.14 -1.58
CA ALA A 386 11.62 12.71 -1.47
C ALA A 386 10.45 12.23 -2.35
N VAL A 387 9.42 13.06 -2.53
CA VAL A 387 8.33 12.80 -3.50
C VAL A 387 8.90 12.78 -4.91
N VAL A 388 9.77 13.74 -5.25
CA VAL A 388 10.40 13.77 -6.57
C VAL A 388 11.23 12.50 -6.82
N VAL A 389 12.06 12.09 -5.85
CA VAL A 389 12.84 10.85 -5.96
C VAL A 389 11.92 9.63 -6.08
N GLN A 390 10.90 9.53 -5.22
CA GLN A 390 9.91 8.46 -5.24
C GLN A 390 9.29 8.32 -6.63
N TYR A 391 8.65 9.37 -7.15
CA TYR A 391 7.94 9.28 -8.43
C TYR A 391 8.87 9.18 -9.64
N THR A 392 10.12 9.68 -9.53
CA THR A 392 11.15 9.40 -10.55
C THR A 392 11.51 7.92 -10.59
N LEU A 393 11.65 7.29 -9.43
CA LEU A 393 11.92 5.85 -9.31
C LEU A 393 10.76 5.03 -9.87
N HIS A 394 9.52 5.40 -9.54
CA HIS A 394 8.32 4.81 -10.14
C HIS A 394 8.31 4.90 -11.66
N ALA A 395 8.55 6.10 -12.20
CA ALA A 395 8.60 6.31 -13.65
C ALA A 395 9.71 5.49 -14.30
N ALA A 396 10.89 5.42 -13.69
CA ALA A 396 12.00 4.61 -14.20
C ALA A 396 11.65 3.11 -14.25
N VAL A 397 11.05 2.56 -13.18
CA VAL A 397 10.60 1.16 -13.19
C VAL A 397 9.55 0.94 -14.26
N LEU A 398 8.54 1.80 -14.37
CA LEU A 398 7.50 1.68 -15.42
C LEU A 398 8.10 1.72 -16.84
N GLN A 399 9.09 2.58 -17.09
CA GLN A 399 9.78 2.63 -18.40
C GLN A 399 10.60 1.37 -18.66
N ILE A 400 11.33 0.87 -17.65
CA ILE A 400 12.10 -0.37 -17.77
C ILE A 400 11.16 -1.55 -18.04
N THR A 401 10.05 -1.66 -17.31
CA THR A 401 9.02 -2.69 -17.53
C THR A 401 8.46 -2.61 -18.95
N LYS A 402 8.19 -1.39 -19.46
CA LYS A 402 7.75 -1.17 -20.85
C LYS A 402 8.77 -1.71 -21.85
N ILE A 403 10.03 -1.33 -21.68
CA ILE A 403 11.11 -1.73 -22.58
C ILE A 403 11.27 -3.25 -22.57
N ILE A 404 11.45 -3.84 -21.38
CA ILE A 404 11.63 -5.30 -21.23
C ILE A 404 10.50 -6.05 -21.92
N TYR A 405 9.26 -5.67 -21.66
CA TYR A 405 8.13 -6.39 -22.21
C TYR A 405 7.98 -6.17 -23.71
N SER A 406 8.22 -4.95 -24.23
CA SER A 406 8.25 -4.72 -25.68
C SER A 406 9.31 -5.56 -26.40
N THR A 407 10.49 -5.71 -25.81
CA THR A 407 11.57 -6.55 -26.37
C THR A 407 11.23 -8.04 -26.30
N LEU A 408 10.63 -8.50 -25.19
CA LEU A 408 10.19 -9.90 -25.07
C LEU A 408 9.13 -10.22 -26.12
N LEU A 409 8.19 -9.31 -26.38
CA LEU A 409 7.18 -9.47 -27.41
C LEU A 409 7.81 -9.52 -28.81
N GLN A 410 8.74 -8.62 -29.13
CA GLN A 410 9.46 -8.61 -30.41
C GLN A 410 10.25 -9.90 -30.65
N ASN A 411 10.87 -10.47 -29.61
CA ASN A 411 11.63 -11.72 -29.73
C ASN A 411 10.74 -12.97 -29.82
N SER A 412 9.46 -12.86 -29.48
CA SER A 412 8.49 -13.96 -29.51
C SER A 412 7.62 -13.99 -30.78
N ALA A 413 7.64 -12.92 -31.57
CA ALA A 413 7.03 -12.82 -32.89
C ALA A 413 8.05 -13.22 -33.97
#